data_AF-A0A1E4FPB7-F1
#
_entry.id   AF-A0A1E4FPB7-F1
#
_cell.length_a   1.000
_cell.length_b   1.000
_cell.length_c   1.000
_cell.angle_alpha   90.00
_cell.angle_beta   90.00
_cell.angle_gamma   90.00
#
_symmetry.space_group_name_H-M   'P 1'
#
loop_
_entity.id
_entity.type
_entity.pdbx_description
1 polymer ?
#
loop_
_entity_poly.entity_id
_entity_poly.type
_entity_poly.pdbx_seq_one_letter_code
_entity_poly.pdbx_strand_id
1 'polypeptide(L)'
;MKPTLVILVGLAFLAGVSAASAACPPGAAGSTPEEIHANGQRLLCLQRELAEEANRRQQQLEIDALNRRLRDLELQRQFDRLPMPQPLL
;
A
#
# COMPACT_ATOMS: atom_id res chain seq x y z
N MET A 1 12.34 16.81 -35.62
CA MET A 1 12.01 15.90 -34.49
C MET A 1 11.43 14.63 -35.11
N LYS A 2 12.15 13.51 -35.04
CA LYS A 2 11.82 12.29 -35.81
C LYS A 2 10.62 11.58 -35.17
N PRO A 3 9.47 11.44 -35.87
CA PRO A 3 8.26 10.82 -35.32
C PRO A 3 8.48 9.35 -34.92
N THR A 4 9.51 8.72 -35.48
CA THR A 4 9.92 7.34 -35.19
C THR A 4 10.35 7.14 -33.72
N LEU A 5 10.93 8.17 -33.10
CA LEU A 5 11.41 8.07 -31.72
C LEU A 5 10.26 8.17 -30.70
N VAL A 6 9.21 8.94 -31.03
CA VAL A 6 8.01 9.10 -30.19
C VAL A 6 7.19 7.81 -30.15
N ILE A 7 7.09 7.08 -31.27
CA ILE A 7 6.35 5.82 -31.36
C ILE A 7 7.04 4.71 -30.54
N LEU A 8 8.38 4.65 -30.56
CA LEU A 8 9.16 3.67 -29.80
C LEU A 8 9.06 3.88 -28.28
N VAL A 9 9.07 5.14 -27.82
CA VAL A 9 8.89 5.46 -26.39
C VAL A 9 7.44 5.18 -25.93
N GLY A 10 6.45 5.42 -26.80
CA GLY A 10 5.04 5.12 -26.51
C GLY A 10 4.76 3.61 -26.37
N LEU A 11 5.39 2.76 -27.19
CA LEU A 11 5.21 1.31 -27.11
C LEU A 11 5.86 0.69 -25.86
N ALA A 12 7.00 1.21 -25.42
CA ALA A 12 7.67 0.73 -24.21
C ALA A 12 6.88 1.05 -22.93
N PHE A 13 6.08 2.12 -22.92
CA PHE A 13 5.25 2.50 -21.79
C PHE A 13 4.03 1.58 -21.60
N LEU A 14 3.52 0.98 -22.68
CA LEU A 14 2.36 0.07 -22.65
C LEU A 14 2.72 -1.36 -22.18
N ALA A 15 3.99 -1.76 -22.24
CA ALA A 15 4.44 -3.08 -21.80
C ALA A 15 4.64 -3.19 -20.27
N GLY A 16 4.61 -2.06 -19.54
CA GLY A 16 4.86 -2.00 -18.10
C GLY A 16 3.63 -2.18 -17.20
N VAL A 17 2.43 -2.33 -17.77
CA VAL A 17 1.16 -2.39 -16.99
C VAL A 17 0.60 -3.81 -16.98
N SER A 18 1.37 -4.78 -16.49
CA SER A 18 0.91 -6.17 -16.29
C SER A 18 1.19 -6.68 -14.88
N ALA A 19 1.20 -5.78 -13.89
CA ALA A 19 1.20 -6.11 -12.48
C ALA A 19 -0.11 -5.66 -11.82
N ALA A 20 -1.23 -6.22 -12.25
CA ALA A 20 -2.53 -5.99 -11.60
C ALA A 20 -3.47 -7.18 -11.72
N SER A 21 -3.02 -8.35 -11.24
CA SER A 21 -3.91 -9.40 -10.72
C SER A 21 -3.09 -10.46 -9.99
N ALA A 22 -2.77 -10.22 -8.72
CA ALA A 22 -2.72 -11.32 -7.76
C ALA A 22 -4.18 -11.75 -7.56
N ALA A 23 -4.73 -12.48 -8.53
CA ALA A 23 -6.02 -13.13 -8.36
C ALA A 23 -5.67 -14.57 -8.06
N CYS A 24 -5.68 -14.94 -6.77
CA CYS A 24 -5.52 -16.32 -6.38
C CYS A 24 -6.44 -17.22 -7.22
N PRO A 25 -5.97 -18.41 -7.61
CA PRO A 25 -6.71 -19.27 -8.53
C PRO A 25 -8.12 -19.55 -7.98
N PRO A 26 -9.14 -19.69 -8.84
CA PRO A 26 -10.48 -19.99 -8.41
C PRO A 26 -10.54 -21.37 -7.74
N GLY A 27 -11.53 -21.58 -6.87
CA GLY A 27 -11.70 -22.87 -6.18
C GLY A 27 -12.22 -23.93 -7.12
N ALA A 28 -11.71 -25.15 -6.98
CA ALA A 28 -12.27 -26.32 -7.62
C ALA A 28 -13.39 -26.90 -6.74
N ALA A 29 -14.55 -27.15 -7.33
CA ALA A 29 -15.71 -27.72 -6.65
C ALA A 29 -15.70 -29.25 -6.77
N GLY A 30 -14.80 -29.90 -6.04
CA GLY A 30 -14.74 -31.34 -6.00
C GLY A 30 -13.69 -31.90 -5.05
N SER A 31 -13.47 -33.21 -5.13
CA SER A 31 -12.66 -33.99 -4.18
C SER A 31 -11.65 -34.90 -4.85
N THR A 32 -11.40 -34.74 -6.16
CA THR A 32 -10.33 -35.48 -6.81
C THR A 32 -8.96 -35.00 -6.29
N PRO A 33 -7.91 -35.82 -6.38
CA PRO A 33 -6.56 -35.42 -5.96
C PRO A 33 -6.10 -34.10 -6.61
N GLU A 34 -6.45 -33.89 -7.87
CA GLU A 34 -6.11 -32.69 -8.64
C GLU A 34 -6.85 -31.45 -8.10
N GLU A 35 -8.13 -31.60 -7.75
CA GLU A 35 -8.95 -30.52 -7.19
C GLU A 35 -8.51 -30.15 -5.77
N ILE A 36 -8.13 -31.13 -4.95
CA ILE A 36 -7.56 -30.91 -3.62
C ILE A 36 -6.24 -30.15 -3.74
N HIS A 37 -5.36 -30.56 -4.65
CA HIS A 37 -4.08 -29.90 -4.88
C HIS A 37 -4.26 -28.46 -5.38
N ALA A 38 -5.18 -28.24 -6.33
CA ALA A 38 -5.52 -26.90 -6.83
C ALA A 38 -6.06 -25.99 -5.70
N ASN A 39 -6.94 -26.53 -4.84
CA ASN A 39 -7.45 -25.81 -3.68
C ASN A 39 -6.34 -25.54 -2.65
N GLY A 40 -5.39 -26.46 -2.47
CA GLY A 40 -4.21 -26.24 -1.62
C GLY A 40 -3.33 -25.09 -2.10
N GLN A 41 -3.06 -25.01 -3.40
CA GLN A 41 -2.32 -23.88 -4.00
C GLN A 41 -3.07 -22.56 -3.82
N ARG A 42 -4.40 -22.59 -3.96
CA ARG A 42 -5.24 -21.42 -3.69
C ARG A 42 -5.10 -20.92 -2.25
N LEU A 43 -5.16 -21.82 -1.27
CA LEU A 43 -5.02 -21.44 0.14
C LEU A 43 -3.66 -20.79 0.43
N LEU A 44 -2.58 -21.33 -0.13
CA LEU A 44 -1.24 -20.75 0.01
C LEU A 44 -1.16 -19.35 -0.61
N CYS A 45 -1.78 -19.15 -1.77
CA CYS A 45 -1.87 -17.83 -2.38
C CYS A 45 -2.64 -16.85 -1.48
N LEU A 46 -3.84 -17.22 -1.02
CA LEU A 46 -4.66 -16.36 -0.16
C LEU A 46 -3.96 -16.04 1.16
N GLN A 47 -3.21 -16.99 1.71
CA GLN A 47 -2.41 -16.77 2.92
C GLN A 47 -1.33 -15.71 2.69
N ARG A 48 -0.65 -15.71 1.54
CA ARG A 48 0.34 -14.69 1.20
C ARG A 48 -0.31 -13.32 1.04
N GLU A 49 -1.45 -13.24 0.36
CA GLU A 49 -2.19 -11.97 0.21
C GLU A 49 -2.60 -11.41 1.57
N LEU A 50 -3.12 -12.25 2.47
CA LEU A 50 -3.47 -11.84 3.83
C LEU A 50 -2.26 -11.33 4.61
N ALA A 51 -1.10 -12.00 4.48
CA ALA A 51 0.13 -11.56 5.14
C ALA A 51 0.64 -10.23 4.57
N GLU A 52 0.57 -10.04 3.26
CA GLU A 52 0.94 -8.77 2.62
C GLU A 52 0.02 -7.63 3.06
N GLU A 53 -1.30 -7.86 3.08
CA GLU A 53 -2.27 -6.85 3.51
C GLU A 53 -2.12 -6.50 5.00
N ALA A 54 -1.85 -7.50 5.85
CA ALA A 54 -1.57 -7.27 7.27
C ALA A 54 -0.32 -6.39 7.45
N ASN A 55 0.76 -6.66 6.71
CA ASN A 55 1.98 -5.85 6.75
C ASN A 55 1.72 -4.41 6.28
N ARG A 56 0.96 -4.22 5.19
CA ARG A 56 0.57 -2.88 4.71
C ARG A 56 -0.23 -2.13 5.77
N ARG A 57 -1.19 -2.79 6.41
CA ARG A 57 -2.01 -2.19 7.47
C ARG A 57 -1.18 -1.81 8.69
N GLN A 58 -0.21 -2.64 9.08
CA GLN A 58 0.71 -2.30 10.16
C GLN A 58 1.52 -1.04 9.84
N GLN A 59 2.10 -0.96 8.64
CA GLN A 59 2.86 0.21 8.21
C GLN A 59 2.00 1.49 8.21
N GLN A 60 0.74 1.40 7.76
CA GLN A 60 -0.19 2.53 7.82
C GLN A 60 -0.43 3.01 9.26
N LEU A 61 -0.63 2.08 10.19
CA LEU A 61 -0.82 2.42 11.61
C LEU A 61 0.41 3.09 12.23
N GLU A 62 1.62 2.63 11.85
CA GLU A 62 2.88 3.24 12.28
C GLU A 62 3.02 4.67 11.73
N ILE A 63 2.70 4.88 10.46
CA ILE A 63 2.68 6.22 9.83
C ILE A 63 1.68 7.14 10.53
N ASP A 64 0.47 6.65 10.82
CA ASP A 64 -0.55 7.44 11.52
C ASP A 64 -0.14 7.79 12.95
N ALA A 65 0.55 6.90 13.65
CA ALA A 65 1.12 7.16 14.97
C ALA A 65 2.20 8.25 14.88
N LEU A 66 3.10 8.19 13.90
CA LEU A 66 4.14 9.20 13.68
C LEU A 66 3.52 10.57 13.35
N ASN A 67 2.54 10.61 12.45
CA ASN A 67 1.84 11.84 12.07
C ASN A 67 1.15 12.50 13.25
N ARG A 68 0.55 11.73 14.18
CA ARG A 68 0.00 12.27 15.42
C ARG A 68 1.07 12.93 16.28
N ARG A 69 2.21 12.27 16.52
CA ARG A 69 3.31 12.84 17.31
C ARG A 69 3.87 14.13 16.70
N LEU A 70 4.01 14.17 15.36
CA LEU A 70 4.49 15.38 14.68
C LEU A 70 3.52 16.54 14.83
N ARG A 71 2.21 16.30 14.74
CA ARG A 71 1.19 17.32 14.99
C ARG A 71 1.25 17.85 16.43
N ASP A 72 1.41 16.96 17.40
CA ASP A 72 1.51 17.36 18.81
C ASP A 72 2.74 18.25 19.05
N LEU A 73 3.89 17.89 18.48
CA LEU A 73 5.12 18.69 18.57
C LEU A 73 4.97 20.06 17.88
N GLU A 74 4.29 20.10 16.74
CA GLU A 74 4.06 21.37 16.04
C GLU A 74 3.11 22.27 16.84
N LEU A 75 2.07 21.71 17.47
CA LEU A 75 1.20 22.46 18.38
C LEU A 75 1.98 23.00 19.59
N GLN A 76 2.84 22.18 20.22
CA GLN A 76 3.68 22.63 21.33
C GLN A 76 4.56 23.83 20.93
N ARG A 77 5.23 23.75 19.78
CA ARG A 77 6.04 24.86 19.26
C ARG A 77 5.20 26.12 19.00
N GLN A 78 3.96 25.97 18.57
CA GLN A 78 3.07 27.11 18.37
C GLN A 78 2.70 27.75 19.71
N PHE A 79 2.40 26.95 20.74
CA PHE A 79 2.16 27.46 22.10
C PHE A 79 3.39 28.15 22.69
N ASP A 80 4.58 27.59 22.51
CA ASP A 80 5.84 28.19 23.00
C ASP A 80 6.15 29.54 22.34
N ARG A 81 5.63 29.78 21.14
CA ARG A 81 5.76 31.05 20.40
C ARG A 81 4.71 32.07 20.77
N LEU A 82 3.70 31.73 21.58
CA LEU A 82 2.70 32.70 21.99
C LEU A 82 3.33 33.72 22.93
N PRO A 83 3.13 35.03 22.71
CA PRO A 83 3.60 36.05 23.63
C PRO A 83 2.88 35.87 24.97
N MET A 84 3.63 35.85 26.09
CA MET A 84 3.00 35.87 27.40
C MET A 84 2.16 37.15 27.53
N PRO A 85 0.94 37.05 28.08
CA PRO A 85 0.16 38.24 28.40
C PRO A 85 0.97 39.10 29.37
N GLN A 86 1.28 40.34 28.93
CA GLN A 86 1.91 41.32 29.80
C GLN A 86 0.94 41.61 30.96
N PRO A 87 1.38 41.52 32.23
CA PRO A 87 0.52 41.89 33.34
C PRO A 87 0.13 43.36 33.21
N LEU A 88 -1.17 43.64 33.16
CA LEU A 88 -1.70 44.99 33.18
C LEU A 88 -1.40 45.59 34.56
N LEU A 89 -0.44 46.51 34.60
CA LEU A 89 -0.16 47.41 35.73
C LEU A 89 -1.09 48.62 35.69
#